data_AF-A0A953YKP1-F1
#
_entry.id   AF-A0A953YKP1-F1
#
_cell.length_a   1.000
_cell.length_b   1.000
_cell.length_c   1.000
_cell.angle_alpha   90.00
_cell.angle_beta   90.00
_cell.angle_gamma   90.00
#
_symmetry.space_group_name_H-M   'P 1'
#
loop_
_entity.id
_entity.type
_entity.pdbx_description
1 polymer ?
#
loop_
_entity_poly.entity_id
_entity_poly.type
_entity_poly.pdbx_seq_one_letter_code
_entity_poly.pdbx_strand_id
1 'polypeptide(L)'
;RLLFALIAGTILLDAALFLPALQLLKKLLVMMSLLAFLTFTVSGVWSYLKGHKEVRFYMLAWLGVMLSSLLMNLRHIVGLEIPQETVHDSMRAVMVLDAMMMGLAIADRYNQLRRSRQVAMQQNLESARHRLELNQRLSDLTERHDEAVRQARSRDGHIQNLVHDLRQPLHALRLNVMSLTDTPQAQPERMEAAFAYLEGLIGQ
;
A
#
# COMPACT_ATOMS: atom_id res chain seq x y z
N ARG A 1 -5.03 -9.38 -26.54
CA ARG A 1 -4.79 -9.38 -28.01
C ARG A 1 -4.71 -10.81 -28.56
N LEU A 2 -3.85 -11.69 -28.02
CA LEU A 2 -3.80 -13.10 -28.42
C LEU A 2 -5.11 -13.87 -28.22
N LEU A 3 -5.79 -13.68 -27.08
CA LEU A 3 -7.10 -14.30 -26.82
C LEU A 3 -8.18 -13.88 -27.83
N PHE A 4 -8.23 -12.59 -28.19
CA PHE A 4 -9.18 -12.10 -29.19
C PHE A 4 -8.89 -12.67 -30.59
N ALA A 5 -7.61 -12.80 -30.96
CA ALA A 5 -7.21 -13.42 -32.22
C ALA A 5 -7.57 -14.91 -32.26
N LEU A 6 -7.40 -15.62 -31.14
CA LEU A 6 -7.78 -17.03 -31.01
C LEU A 6 -9.29 -17.23 -31.13
N ILE A 7 -10.09 -16.41 -30.43
CA ILE A 7 -11.56 -16.44 -30.48
C ILE A 7 -12.07 -16.10 -31.88
N ALA A 8 -11.49 -15.08 -32.53
CA ALA A 8 -11.84 -14.74 -33.90
C ALA A 8 -11.50 -15.87 -34.87
N GLY A 9 -10.34 -16.52 -34.68
CA GLY A 9 -9.92 -17.67 -35.46
C GLY A 9 -10.84 -18.88 -35.34
N THR A 10 -11.31 -19.20 -34.13
CA THR A 10 -12.27 -20.30 -33.91
C THR A 10 -13.61 -20.01 -34.57
N ILE A 11 -14.14 -18.79 -34.41
CA ILE A 11 -15.42 -18.39 -35.01
C ILE A 11 -15.34 -18.45 -36.54
N LEU A 12 -14.22 -18.02 -37.12
CA LEU A 12 -14.03 -18.02 -38.58
C LEU A 12 -13.88 -19.43 -39.14
N LEU A 13 -13.25 -20.35 -38.39
CA LEU A 13 -13.15 -21.76 -38.73
C LEU A 13 -14.52 -22.47 -38.67
N ASP A 14 -15.32 -22.18 -37.64
CA ASP A 14 -16.69 -22.71 -37.51
C ASP A 14 -17.59 -22.20 -38.65
N ALA A 15 -17.50 -20.91 -39.00
CA ALA A 15 -18.24 -20.32 -40.12
C ALA A 15 -17.83 -20.92 -41.47
N ALA A 16 -16.53 -21.20 -41.68
CA ALA A 16 -16.02 -21.80 -42.91
C ALA A 16 -16.48 -23.25 -43.12
N LEU A 17 -16.68 -24.01 -42.03
CA LEU A 17 -17.18 -25.38 -42.08
C LEU A 17 -18.71 -25.51 -42.11
N PHE A 18 -19.45 -24.41 -41.91
CA PHE A 18 -20.91 -24.41 -41.80
C PHE A 18 -21.64 -24.82 -43.08
N LEU A 19 -21.09 -24.55 -44.26
CA LEU A 19 -21.71 -24.89 -45.54
C LEU A 19 -21.26 -26.26 -46.12
N PRO A 20 -19.96 -26.61 -46.13
CA PRO A 20 -19.49 -27.80 -46.84
C PRO A 20 -19.56 -29.11 -46.03
N ALA A 21 -19.56 -29.07 -44.69
CA ALA A 21 -19.38 -30.29 -43.89
C ALA A 21 -20.03 -30.23 -42.50
N LEU A 22 -21.38 -30.13 -42.46
CA LEU A 22 -22.18 -30.05 -41.22
C LEU A 22 -21.84 -31.14 -40.19
N GLN A 23 -21.53 -32.36 -40.65
CA GLN A 23 -21.26 -33.50 -39.76
C GLN A 23 -19.87 -33.43 -39.11
N LEU A 24 -18.88 -32.89 -39.82
CA LEU A 24 -17.55 -32.59 -39.29
C LEU A 24 -17.61 -31.43 -38.30
N LEU A 25 -18.38 -30.39 -38.62
CA LEU A 25 -18.63 -29.26 -37.72
C LEU A 25 -19.24 -29.72 -36.39
N LYS A 26 -20.30 -30.56 -36.44
CA LYS A 26 -20.90 -31.12 -35.22
C LYS A 26 -19.90 -31.88 -34.37
N LYS A 27 -19.06 -32.73 -34.98
CA LYS A 27 -18.05 -33.52 -34.26
C LYS A 27 -16.97 -32.61 -33.63
N LEU A 28 -16.55 -31.56 -34.33
CA LEU A 28 -15.59 -30.58 -33.84
C LEU A 28 -16.16 -29.76 -32.67
N LEU A 29 -17.41 -29.30 -32.78
CA LEU A 29 -18.11 -28.57 -31.70
C LEU A 29 -18.23 -29.40 -30.43
N VAL A 30 -18.58 -30.68 -30.54
CA VAL A 30 -18.68 -31.59 -29.39
C VAL A 30 -17.31 -31.76 -28.73
N MET A 31 -16.25 -31.94 -29.52
CA MET A 31 -14.90 -32.12 -29.00
C MET A 31 -14.34 -30.84 -28.34
N MET A 32 -14.62 -29.66 -28.91
CA MET A 32 -14.33 -28.35 -28.32
C MET A 32 -15.08 -28.15 -26.99
N SER A 33 -16.35 -28.52 -26.95
CA SER A 33 -17.20 -28.40 -25.77
C SER A 33 -16.70 -29.31 -24.63
N LEU A 34 -16.29 -30.54 -24.94
CA LEU A 34 -15.65 -31.46 -24.00
C LEU A 34 -14.34 -30.90 -23.45
N LEU A 35 -13.50 -30.33 -24.31
CA LEU A 35 -12.24 -29.72 -23.91
C LEU A 35 -12.47 -28.50 -22.99
N ALA A 36 -13.45 -27.66 -23.33
CA ALA A 36 -13.84 -26.52 -22.50
C ALA A 36 -14.35 -26.98 -21.13
N PHE A 37 -15.18 -28.02 -21.10
CA PHE A 37 -15.68 -28.59 -19.86
C PHE A 37 -14.54 -29.12 -18.96
N LEU A 38 -13.57 -29.81 -19.55
CA LEU A 38 -12.38 -30.30 -18.85
C LEU A 38 -11.53 -29.15 -18.30
N THR A 39 -11.26 -28.13 -19.10
CA THR A 39 -10.44 -26.99 -18.68
C THR A 39 -11.11 -26.17 -17.57
N PHE A 40 -12.42 -25.94 -17.65
CA PHE A 40 -13.18 -25.29 -16.58
C PHE A 40 -13.21 -26.12 -15.29
N THR A 41 -13.40 -27.44 -15.39
CA THR A 41 -13.38 -28.33 -14.24
C THR A 41 -12.00 -28.34 -13.57
N VAL A 42 -10.93 -28.51 -14.36
CA VAL A 42 -9.55 -28.50 -13.84
C VAL A 42 -9.19 -27.15 -13.24
N SER A 43 -9.57 -26.05 -13.89
CA SER A 43 -9.35 -24.69 -13.38
C SER A 43 -10.09 -24.46 -12.05
N GLY A 44 -11.35 -24.90 -11.95
CA GLY A 44 -12.13 -24.84 -10.72
C GLY A 44 -11.49 -25.64 -9.59
N VAL A 45 -11.15 -26.91 -9.84
CA VAL A 45 -10.48 -27.80 -8.88
C VAL A 45 -9.14 -27.26 -8.43
N TRP A 46 -8.32 -26.79 -9.37
CA TRP A 46 -7.02 -26.23 -9.04
C TRP A 46 -7.14 -24.97 -8.19
N SER A 47 -8.10 -24.10 -8.50
CA SER A 47 -8.32 -22.86 -7.75
C SER A 47 -8.87 -23.12 -6.33
N TYR A 48 -9.71 -24.15 -6.16
CA TYR A 48 -10.18 -24.62 -4.84
C TYR A 48 -9.03 -25.23 -4.01
N LEU A 49 -8.19 -26.07 -4.62
CA LEU A 49 -7.01 -26.66 -3.96
C LEU A 49 -5.99 -25.60 -3.53
N LYS A 50 -5.92 -24.49 -4.26
CA LYS A 50 -5.04 -23.35 -3.94
C LYS A 50 -5.57 -22.45 -2.82
N GLY A 51 -6.68 -22.84 -2.17
CA GLY A 51 -7.20 -22.20 -0.97
C GLY A 51 -8.03 -20.93 -1.21
N HIS A 52 -8.35 -20.60 -2.46
CA HIS A 52 -9.21 -19.46 -2.78
C HIS A 52 -10.65 -19.77 -2.37
N LYS A 53 -11.06 -19.25 -1.21
CA LYS A 53 -12.44 -19.37 -0.69
C LYS A 53 -13.47 -18.79 -1.67
N GLU A 54 -13.02 -17.91 -2.56
CA GLU A 54 -13.73 -17.30 -3.69
C GLU A 54 -14.35 -18.32 -4.67
N VAL A 55 -13.80 -19.53 -4.76
CA VAL A 55 -14.18 -20.53 -5.78
C VAL A 55 -15.33 -21.41 -5.32
N ARG A 56 -15.67 -21.39 -4.03
CA ARG A 56 -16.63 -22.33 -3.43
C ARG A 56 -18.01 -22.27 -4.10
N PHE A 57 -18.50 -21.06 -4.37
CA PHE A 57 -19.80 -20.88 -5.03
C PHE A 57 -19.75 -21.15 -6.54
N TYR A 58 -18.63 -20.85 -7.21
CA TYR A 58 -18.41 -21.26 -8.59
C TYR A 58 -18.41 -22.79 -8.73
N MET A 59 -17.72 -23.50 -7.84
CA MET A 59 -17.70 -24.96 -7.82
C MET A 59 -19.09 -25.55 -7.56
N LEU A 60 -19.86 -24.97 -6.63
CA LEU A 60 -21.24 -25.40 -6.39
C LEU A 60 -22.08 -25.23 -7.67
N ALA A 61 -21.93 -24.12 -8.39
CA ALA A 61 -22.60 -23.89 -9.67
C ALA A 61 -22.18 -24.93 -10.72
N TRP A 62 -20.87 -25.14 -10.82
CA TRP A 62 -20.28 -26.10 -11.75
C TRP A 62 -20.74 -27.54 -11.48
N LEU A 63 -20.93 -27.92 -10.22
CA LEU A 63 -21.51 -29.21 -9.85
C LEU A 63 -22.97 -29.33 -10.30
N GLY A 64 -23.76 -28.25 -10.25
CA GLY A 64 -25.13 -28.23 -10.78
C GLY A 64 -25.17 -28.48 -12.29
N VAL A 65 -24.26 -27.84 -13.03
CA VAL A 65 -24.10 -28.07 -14.48
C VAL A 65 -23.64 -29.50 -14.76
N MET A 66 -22.65 -30.00 -14.01
CA MET A 66 -22.15 -31.37 -14.17
C MET A 66 -23.24 -32.41 -13.88
N LEU A 67 -24.03 -32.21 -12.82
CA LEU A 67 -25.13 -33.09 -12.45
C LEU A 67 -26.22 -33.10 -13.53
N SER A 68 -26.56 -31.92 -14.06
CA SER A 68 -27.54 -31.79 -15.16
C SER A 68 -27.07 -32.49 -16.43
N SER A 69 -25.78 -32.34 -16.77
CA SER A 69 -25.17 -33.01 -17.92
C SER A 69 -25.11 -34.53 -17.74
N LEU A 70 -24.81 -34.99 -16.52
CA LEU A 70 -24.82 -36.41 -16.16
C LEU A 70 -26.22 -37.01 -16.28
N LEU A 71 -27.26 -36.32 -15.77
CA LEU A 71 -28.65 -36.76 -15.90
C LEU A 71 -29.08 -36.87 -17.37
N MET A 72 -28.66 -35.93 -18.21
CA MET A 72 -28.95 -35.96 -19.65
C MET A 72 -28.23 -37.10 -20.37
N ASN A 73 -26.98 -37.39 -19.99
CA ASN A 73 -26.21 -38.49 -20.57
C ASN A 73 -26.74 -39.86 -20.13
N LEU A 74 -27.09 -40.00 -18.84
CA LEU A 74 -27.66 -41.21 -18.27
C LEU A 74 -29.00 -41.56 -18.94
N ARG A 75 -29.82 -40.55 -19.24
CA ARG A 75 -31.05 -40.72 -20.01
C ARG A 75 -30.79 -41.28 -21.41
N HIS A 76 -29.73 -40.85 -22.09
CA HIS A 76 -29.38 -41.34 -23.42
C HIS A 76 -28.87 -42.78 -23.40
N ILE A 77 -28.18 -43.18 -22.33
CA ILE A 77 -27.66 -44.55 -22.13
C ILE A 77 -28.76 -45.52 -21.68
N VAL A 78 -29.72 -45.08 -20.88
CA VAL A 78 -30.80 -45.92 -20.32
C VAL A 78 -31.98 -46.10 -21.29
N GLY A 79 -32.03 -45.36 -22.41
CA GLY A 79 -33.07 -45.55 -23.44
C GLY A 79 -34.47 -45.08 -23.01
N LEU A 80 -34.56 -44.18 -22.03
CA LEU A 80 -35.82 -43.57 -21.60
C LEU A 80 -36.24 -42.49 -22.61
N GLU A 81 -37.18 -42.83 -23.49
CA GLU A 81 -37.88 -41.90 -24.38
C GLU A 81 -38.83 -41.01 -23.57
N ILE A 82 -38.28 -40.01 -22.89
CA ILE A 82 -39.10 -38.97 -22.25
C ILE A 82 -39.56 -37.99 -23.35
N PRO A 83 -40.83 -37.53 -23.35
CA PRO A 83 -41.33 -36.53 -24.27
C PRO A 83 -40.41 -35.30 -24.41
N GLN A 84 -40.28 -34.77 -25.63
CA GLN A 84 -39.48 -33.59 -25.96
C GLN A 84 -39.82 -32.37 -25.08
N GLU A 85 -41.09 -32.24 -24.68
CA GLU A 85 -41.61 -31.20 -23.80
C GLU A 85 -40.91 -31.21 -22.42
N THR A 86 -40.78 -32.39 -21.81
CA THR A 86 -40.16 -32.55 -20.48
C THR A 86 -38.65 -32.28 -20.51
N VAL A 87 -37.99 -32.50 -21.65
CA VAL A 87 -36.57 -32.13 -21.85
C VAL A 87 -36.42 -30.61 -21.78
N HIS A 88 -37.26 -29.89 -22.52
CA HIS A 88 -37.17 -28.44 -22.64
C HIS A 88 -37.47 -27.75 -21.31
N ASP A 89 -38.47 -28.24 -20.57
CA ASP A 89 -38.78 -27.73 -19.24
C ASP A 89 -37.66 -27.99 -18.23
N SER A 90 -37.05 -29.19 -18.27
CA SER A 90 -35.89 -29.50 -17.43
C SER A 90 -34.70 -28.61 -17.77
N MET A 91 -34.46 -28.35 -19.07
CA MET A 91 -33.38 -27.48 -19.52
C MET A 91 -33.59 -26.01 -19.09
N ARG A 92 -34.84 -25.52 -19.13
CA ARG A 92 -35.19 -24.20 -18.57
C ARG A 92 -34.93 -24.12 -17.07
N ALA A 93 -35.33 -25.14 -16.31
CA ALA A 93 -35.08 -25.18 -14.87
C ALA A 93 -33.58 -25.14 -14.55
N VAL A 94 -32.76 -25.89 -15.30
CA VAL A 94 -31.30 -25.87 -15.18
C VAL A 94 -30.74 -24.50 -15.52
N MET A 95 -31.17 -23.86 -16.61
CA MET A 95 -30.69 -22.52 -16.97
C MET A 95 -31.01 -21.46 -15.92
N VAL A 96 -32.21 -21.49 -15.33
CA VAL A 96 -32.59 -20.56 -14.27
C VAL A 96 -31.73 -20.80 -13.03
N LEU A 97 -31.52 -22.06 -12.66
CA LEU A 97 -30.68 -22.43 -11.53
C LEU A 97 -29.22 -21.99 -11.75
N ASP A 98 -28.70 -22.19 -12.96
CA ASP A 98 -27.35 -21.80 -13.33
C ASP A 98 -27.17 -20.26 -13.28
N ALA A 99 -28.15 -19.51 -13.81
CA ALA A 99 -28.16 -18.05 -13.72
C ALA A 99 -28.24 -17.55 -12.27
N MET A 100 -29.05 -18.19 -11.42
CA MET A 100 -29.14 -17.87 -9.99
C MET A 100 -27.82 -18.14 -9.27
N MET A 101 -27.19 -19.29 -9.53
CA MET A 101 -25.90 -19.64 -8.93
C MET A 101 -24.78 -18.71 -9.41
N MET A 102 -24.79 -18.31 -10.68
CA MET A 102 -23.85 -17.32 -11.20
C MET A 102 -24.06 -15.95 -10.53
N GLY A 103 -25.30 -15.52 -10.34
CA GLY A 103 -25.63 -14.32 -9.56
C GLY A 103 -25.11 -14.39 -8.12
N LEU A 104 -25.29 -15.53 -7.45
CA LEU A 104 -24.79 -15.76 -6.10
C LEU A 104 -23.26 -15.70 -6.03
N ALA A 105 -22.57 -16.30 -7.01
CA ALA A 105 -21.11 -16.26 -7.09
C ALA A 105 -20.58 -14.83 -7.28
N ILE A 106 -21.25 -14.01 -8.11
CA ILE A 106 -20.91 -12.60 -8.28
C ILE A 106 -21.14 -11.83 -6.98
N ALA A 107 -22.27 -12.06 -6.30
CA ALA A 107 -22.60 -11.40 -5.04
C ALA A 107 -21.60 -11.74 -3.92
N ASP A 108 -21.18 -13.00 -3.81
CA ASP A 108 -20.15 -13.42 -2.86
C ASP A 108 -18.80 -12.74 -3.15
N ARG A 109 -18.36 -12.77 -4.43
CA ARG A 109 -17.14 -12.06 -4.85
C ARG A 109 -17.20 -10.56 -4.55
N TYR A 110 -18.35 -9.94 -4.77
CA TYR A 110 -18.56 -8.53 -4.44
C TYR A 110 -18.43 -8.27 -2.94
N ASN A 111 -19.05 -9.11 -2.11
CA ASN A 111 -18.95 -8.99 -0.65
C ASN A 111 -17.52 -9.16 -0.15
N GLN A 112 -16.76 -10.09 -0.72
CA GLN A 112 -15.36 -10.29 -0.37
C GLN A 112 -14.50 -9.10 -0.78
N LEU A 113 -14.68 -8.59 -1.99
CA LEU A 113 -14.00 -7.39 -2.46
C LEU A 113 -14.34 -6.16 -1.61
N ARG A 114 -15.61 -6.03 -1.19
CA ARG A 114 -16.04 -4.97 -0.28
C ARG A 114 -15.34 -5.07 1.08
N ARG A 115 -15.25 -6.27 1.65
CA ARG A 115 -14.56 -6.50 2.93
C ARG A 115 -13.06 -6.23 2.83
N SER A 116 -12.39 -6.73 1.79
CA SER A 116 -10.95 -6.49 1.60
C SER A 116 -10.66 -5.00 1.40
N ARG A 117 -11.51 -4.29 0.65
CA ARG A 117 -11.41 -2.82 0.50
C ARG A 117 -11.62 -2.08 1.83
N GLN A 118 -12.58 -2.52 2.65
CA GLN A 118 -12.80 -1.92 3.97
C GLN A 118 -11.59 -2.10 4.89
N VAL A 119 -11.00 -3.29 4.94
CA VAL A 119 -9.79 -3.58 5.73
C VAL A 119 -8.61 -2.73 5.23
N ALA A 120 -8.38 -2.69 3.93
CA ALA A 120 -7.31 -1.86 3.36
C ALA A 120 -7.50 -0.37 3.64
N MET A 121 -8.74 0.13 3.59
CA MET A 121 -9.06 1.51 3.94
C MET A 121 -8.78 1.81 5.42
N GLN A 122 -9.14 0.89 6.32
CA GLN A 122 -8.85 1.03 7.75
C GLN A 122 -7.34 1.07 8.03
N GLN A 123 -6.58 0.16 7.43
CA GLN A 123 -5.11 0.13 7.56
C GLN A 123 -4.47 1.42 7.02
N ASN A 124 -4.97 1.96 5.91
CA ASN A 124 -4.50 3.23 5.36
C ASN A 124 -4.82 4.40 6.30
N LEU A 125 -6.01 4.43 6.90
CA LEU A 125 -6.38 5.47 7.87
C LEU A 125 -5.53 5.39 9.14
N GLU A 126 -5.27 4.20 9.67
CA GLU A 126 -4.37 4.00 10.81
C GLU A 126 -2.94 4.44 10.48
N SER A 127 -2.43 4.04 9.31
CA SER A 127 -1.11 4.46 8.84
C SER A 127 -1.02 5.98 8.66
N ALA A 128 -2.07 6.61 8.13
CA ALA A 128 -2.13 8.06 7.96
C ALA A 128 -2.18 8.79 9.31
N ARG A 129 -2.94 8.28 10.29
CA ARG A 129 -2.97 8.82 11.66
C ARG A 129 -1.60 8.73 12.33
N HIS A 130 -0.95 7.58 12.23
CA HIS A 130 0.38 7.39 12.80
C HIS A 130 1.41 8.32 12.16
N ARG A 131 1.34 8.52 10.83
CA ARG A 131 2.19 9.50 10.13
C ARG A 131 1.93 10.93 10.59
N LEU A 132 0.67 11.31 10.81
CA LEU A 132 0.31 12.64 11.31
C LEU A 132 0.90 12.87 12.70
N GLU A 133 0.76 11.90 13.60
CA GLU A 133 1.30 11.97 14.96
C GLU A 133 2.83 12.07 14.96
N LEU A 134 3.50 11.27 14.12
CA LEU A 134 4.95 11.37 13.95
C LEU A 134 5.38 12.72 13.39
N ASN A 135 4.62 13.29 12.45
CA ASN A 135 4.91 14.60 11.88
C ASN A 135 4.75 15.72 12.92
N GLN A 136 3.71 15.65 13.75
CA GLN A 136 3.53 16.58 14.89
C GLN A 136 4.69 16.50 15.88
N ARG A 137 5.12 15.28 16.25
CA ARG A 137 6.29 15.09 17.13
C ARG A 137 7.57 15.62 16.51
N LEU A 138 7.79 15.41 15.20
CA LEU A 138 8.93 15.95 14.48
C LEU A 138 8.90 17.48 14.47
N SER A 139 7.73 18.09 14.27
CA SER A 139 7.57 19.55 14.31
C SER A 139 7.94 20.11 15.68
N ASP A 140 7.42 19.52 16.77
CA ASP A 140 7.73 19.92 18.16
C ASP A 140 9.23 19.73 18.47
N LEU A 141 9.83 18.62 18.05
CA LEU A 141 11.27 18.39 18.17
C LEU A 141 12.10 19.43 17.41
N THR A 142 11.67 19.81 16.20
CA THR A 142 12.36 20.81 15.38
C THR A 142 12.28 22.19 16.03
N GLU A 143 11.11 22.55 16.58
CA GLU A 143 10.92 23.81 17.29
C GLU A 143 11.81 23.90 18.53
N ARG A 144 11.84 22.86 19.36
CA ARG A 144 12.74 22.79 20.53
C ARG A 144 14.21 22.84 20.16
N HIS A 145 14.59 22.18 19.06
CA HIS A 145 15.95 22.22 18.56
C HIS A 145 16.33 23.63 18.11
N ASP A 146 15.45 24.32 17.40
CA ASP A 146 15.67 25.71 16.98
C ASP A 146 15.75 26.69 18.16
N GLU A 147 14.97 26.46 19.22
CA GLU A 147 15.09 27.23 20.47
C GLU A 147 16.44 26.98 21.16
N ALA A 148 16.87 25.72 21.27
CA ALA A 148 18.16 25.37 21.86
C ALA A 148 19.34 25.97 21.06
N VAL A 149 19.27 25.93 19.72
CA VAL A 149 20.28 26.57 18.85
C VAL A 149 20.28 28.08 19.04
N ARG A 150 19.10 28.72 19.16
CA ARG A 150 19.00 30.16 19.45
C ARG A 150 19.61 30.51 20.80
N GLN A 151 19.37 29.71 21.84
CA GLN A 151 19.98 29.91 23.15
C GLN A 151 21.50 29.70 23.14
N ALA A 152 21.99 28.72 22.40
CA ALA A 152 23.43 28.50 22.25
C ALA A 152 24.09 29.71 21.56
N ARG A 153 23.52 30.20 20.46
CA ARG A 153 24.02 31.38 19.74
C ARG A 153 23.98 32.67 20.57
N SER A 154 22.93 32.88 21.38
CA SER A 154 22.86 34.06 22.24
C SER A 154 23.91 34.02 23.35
N ARG A 155 24.17 32.83 23.92
CA ARG A 155 25.27 32.62 24.87
C ARG A 155 26.63 32.87 24.23
N ASP A 156 26.86 32.37 23.02
CA ASP A 156 28.12 32.60 22.29
C ASP A 156 28.37 34.09 22.05
N GLY A 157 27.33 34.83 21.63
CA GLY A 157 27.41 36.28 21.46
C GLY A 157 27.69 37.03 22.77
N HIS A 158 27.06 36.60 23.88
CA HIS A 158 27.34 37.15 25.21
C HIS A 158 28.79 36.92 25.63
N ILE A 159 29.30 35.70 25.44
CA ILE A 159 30.70 35.36 25.74
C ILE A 159 31.64 36.19 24.89
N GLN A 160 31.36 36.37 23.60
CA GLN A 160 32.19 37.18 22.72
C GLN A 160 32.24 38.66 23.17
N ASN A 161 31.11 39.22 23.61
CA ASN A 161 31.05 40.58 24.16
C ASN A 161 31.84 40.69 25.46
N LEU A 162 31.66 39.76 26.40
CA LEU A 162 32.43 39.71 27.65
C LEU A 162 33.94 39.60 27.38
N VAL A 163 34.34 38.79 26.40
CA VAL A 163 35.74 38.67 26.00
C VAL A 163 36.27 39.99 25.43
N HIS A 164 35.49 40.69 24.60
CA HIS A 164 35.87 42.01 24.08
C HIS A 164 36.09 43.01 25.22
N ASP A 165 35.13 43.07 26.14
CA ASP A 165 35.12 44.02 27.25
C ASP A 165 36.18 43.71 28.31
N LEU A 166 36.58 42.43 28.48
CA LEU A 166 37.73 42.04 29.31
C LEU A 166 39.07 42.35 28.66
N ARG A 167 39.14 42.38 27.32
CA ARG A 167 40.37 42.66 26.59
C ARG A 167 40.83 44.11 26.77
N GLN A 168 39.89 45.05 26.84
CA GLN A 168 40.15 46.48 27.05
C GLN A 168 40.85 46.78 28.40
N PRO A 169 40.36 46.34 29.58
CA PRO A 169 41.02 46.57 30.85
C PRO A 169 42.32 45.78 30.95
N LEU A 170 42.42 44.56 30.39
CA LEU A 170 43.69 43.84 30.31
C LEU A 170 44.75 44.61 29.53
N HIS A 171 44.35 45.30 28.46
CA HIS A 171 45.26 46.16 27.70
C HIS A 171 45.70 47.38 28.52
N ALA A 172 44.77 48.04 29.23
CA ALA A 172 45.08 49.14 30.14
C ALA A 172 46.02 48.72 31.27
N LEU A 173 45.78 47.54 31.84
CA LEU A 173 46.59 46.96 32.91
C LEU A 173 47.99 46.62 32.42
N ARG A 174 48.11 46.03 31.22
CA ARG A 174 49.40 45.79 30.57
C ARG A 174 50.18 47.09 30.31
N LEU A 175 49.51 48.14 29.85
CA LEU A 175 50.15 49.45 29.64
C LEU A 175 50.66 50.06 30.95
N ASN A 176 49.90 49.93 32.03
CA ASN A 176 50.34 50.36 33.36
C ASN A 176 51.51 49.54 33.88
N VAL A 177 51.50 48.22 33.72
CA VAL A 177 52.63 47.36 34.11
C VAL A 177 53.88 47.70 33.31
N MET A 178 53.76 47.94 31.99
CA MET A 178 54.88 48.36 31.15
C MET A 178 55.43 49.73 31.53
N SER A 179 54.56 50.70 31.88
CA SER A 179 55.00 52.02 32.33
C SER A 179 55.65 52.00 33.73
N LEU A 180 55.25 51.05 34.59
CA LEU A 180 55.90 50.78 35.88
C LEU A 180 57.30 50.18 35.75
N THR A 181 57.58 49.42 34.68
CA THR A 181 58.93 48.91 34.36
C THR A 181 59.87 49.96 33.76
N ASP A 182 59.34 51.07 33.22
CA ASP A 182 60.15 52.11 32.55
C ASP A 182 60.54 53.30 33.45
N THR A 183 59.91 53.49 34.63
CA THR A 183 60.20 54.64 35.52
C THR A 183 60.39 54.24 37.01
N PRO A 184 61.63 54.21 37.54
CA PRO A 184 61.93 53.64 38.87
C PRO A 184 61.45 54.42 40.12
N GLN A 185 60.88 55.63 40.01
CA GLN A 185 60.73 56.53 41.18
C GLN A 185 59.28 56.86 41.63
N ALA A 186 58.23 56.31 41.01
CA ALA A 186 56.83 56.65 41.35
C ALA A 186 55.91 55.42 41.54
N GLN A 187 56.45 54.33 42.09
CA GLN A 187 55.77 53.03 42.19
C GLN A 187 54.63 52.94 43.23
N PRO A 188 54.66 53.55 44.43
CA PRO A 188 53.64 53.29 45.45
C PRO A 188 52.26 53.89 45.11
N GLU A 189 52.20 55.19 44.82
CA GLU A 189 50.92 55.90 44.58
C GLU A 189 50.20 55.43 43.31
N ARG A 190 50.94 55.02 42.28
CA ARG A 190 50.34 54.57 41.01
C ARG A 190 49.81 53.14 41.09
N MET A 191 50.42 52.30 41.91
CA MET A 191 49.92 50.95 42.19
C MET A 191 48.60 51.04 42.95
N GLU A 192 48.49 51.96 43.90
CA GLU A 192 47.27 52.27 44.64
C GLU A 192 46.14 52.75 43.72
N ALA A 193 46.44 53.62 42.75
CA ALA A 193 45.47 54.08 41.75
C ALA A 193 44.97 52.96 40.81
N ALA A 194 45.85 52.02 40.42
CA ALA A 194 45.46 50.87 39.60
C ALA A 194 44.58 49.86 40.37
N PHE A 195 44.87 49.65 41.66
CA PHE A 195 44.01 48.84 42.54
C PHE A 195 42.66 49.50 42.78
N ALA A 196 42.62 50.81 43.04
CA ALA A 196 41.36 51.55 43.20
C ALA A 196 40.49 51.50 41.93
N TYR A 197 41.10 51.53 40.74
CA TYR A 197 40.37 51.38 39.47
C TYR A 197 39.79 49.96 39.28
N LEU A 198 40.53 48.91 39.66
CA LEU A 198 40.03 47.53 39.64
C LEU A 198 38.90 47.31 40.66
N GLU A 199 39.02 47.89 41.84
CA GLU A 199 38.03 47.78 42.91
C GLU A 199 36.72 48.50 42.53
N GLY A 200 36.81 49.64 41.82
CA GLY A 200 35.65 50.33 41.25
C GLY A 200 34.96 49.56 40.11
N LEU A 201 35.68 48.70 39.40
CA LEU A 201 35.14 47.88 38.30
C LEU A 201 34.46 46.59 38.80
N ILE A 202 34.89 46.05 39.95
CA ILE A 202 34.33 44.84 40.57
C ILE A 202 33.14 45.17 41.49
N GLY A 203 33.02 46.44 41.93
CA GLY A 203 31.96 46.92 42.82
C GLY A 203 30.64 47.34 42.15
N GLN A 204 30.49 47.16 40.84
CA GLN A 204 29.22 47.33 40.09
C GLN A 204 28.76 45.98 39.53
#